data_AF-A0AAW7N5S4-F1
#
_entry.id   AF-A0AAW7N5S4-F1
#
_cell.length_a   1.000
_cell.length_b   1.000
_cell.length_c   1.000
_cell.angle_alpha   90.00
_cell.angle_beta   90.00
_cell.angle_gamma   90.00
#
_symmetry.space_group_name_H-M   'P 1'
#
loop_
_entity.id
_entity.type
_entity.pdbx_description
1 polymer ?
#
loop_
_entity_poly.entity_id
_entity_poly.type
_entity_poly.pdbx_seq_one_letter_code
_entity_poly.pdbx_strand_id
1 'polypeptide(L)'
;MDIKIILMLIIGYLLGSIPSGVWIGKMFYNKDIRNYGSGNMGTTNTFRVLGKKAGIVVLLMDMLKGTITACLPFIFHVNVSVLLIGLSAILGHVFPIFAGFRGGKAVATSVGVLLVYNPLFFTIAWAIFIITLYISSMVSVASMLGFTLVSIISLFFNDRVLTIVAIVLTIFVFARHWKNIERIKNGTENMVPFGLGYRRRQKNTK
;
A
#
# COMPACT_ATOMS: atom_id res chain seq x y z
N MET A 1 10.54 27.49 -1.42
CA MET A 1 9.64 26.37 -1.80
C MET A 1 8.38 27.00 -2.37
N ASP A 2 8.06 26.72 -3.63
CA ASP A 2 6.93 27.36 -4.30
C ASP A 2 5.62 27.09 -3.56
N ILE A 3 4.75 28.09 -3.45
CA ILE A 3 3.45 27.96 -2.76
C ILE A 3 2.60 26.82 -3.35
N LYS A 4 2.76 26.54 -4.65
CA LYS A 4 2.14 25.41 -5.34
C LYS A 4 2.61 24.06 -4.79
N ILE A 5 3.89 23.91 -4.45
CA ILE A 5 4.43 22.67 -3.88
C ILE A 5 3.80 22.41 -2.51
N ILE A 6 3.72 23.44 -1.67
CA ILE A 6 3.08 23.33 -0.34
C ILE A 6 1.61 22.92 -0.50
N LEU A 7 0.89 23.57 -1.41
CA LEU A 7 -0.50 23.25 -1.68
C LEU A 7 -0.68 21.80 -2.16
N MET A 8 0.16 21.32 -3.08
CA MET A 8 0.13 19.93 -3.55
C MET A 8 0.42 18.92 -2.44
N LEU A 9 1.36 19.22 -1.53
CA LEU A 9 1.64 18.37 -0.37
C LEU A 9 0.46 18.29 0.60
N ILE A 10 -0.23 19.42 0.84
CA ILE A 10 -1.43 19.47 1.68
C ILE A 10 -2.56 18.66 1.02
N ILE A 11 -2.85 18.92 -0.26
CA ILE A 11 -3.89 18.20 -1.01
C ILE A 11 -3.58 16.70 -1.01
N GLY A 12 -2.35 16.31 -1.33
CA GLY A 12 -1.94 14.92 -1.36
C GLY A 12 -2.06 14.22 -0.01
N TYR A 13 -1.70 14.90 1.10
CA TYR A 13 -1.91 14.37 2.44
C TYR A 13 -3.41 14.17 2.76
N LEU A 14 -4.27 15.13 2.40
CA LEU A 14 -5.71 15.01 2.62
C LEU A 14 -6.34 13.89 1.79
N LEU A 15 -5.96 13.77 0.51
CA LEU A 15 -6.38 12.66 -0.36
C LEU A 15 -5.90 11.31 0.20
N GLY A 16 -4.64 11.23 0.62
CA GLY A 16 -4.06 10.07 1.30
C GLY A 16 -4.83 9.68 2.56
N SER A 17 -5.29 10.68 3.31
CA SER A 17 -5.98 10.52 4.59
C SER A 17 -7.40 9.95 4.48
N ILE A 18 -7.95 9.82 3.27
CA ILE A 18 -9.28 9.22 3.05
C ILE A 18 -9.25 7.74 3.49
N PRO A 19 -10.03 7.36 4.52
CA PRO A 19 -9.97 6.03 5.09
C PRO A 19 -10.94 5.07 4.41
N SER A 20 -10.69 4.83 3.13
CA SER A 20 -11.46 3.97 2.21
C SER A 20 -12.05 2.72 2.88
N GLY A 21 -11.24 1.89 3.56
CA GLY A 21 -11.72 0.67 4.21
C GLY A 21 -12.67 0.90 5.39
N VAL A 22 -12.45 1.96 6.18
CA VAL A 22 -13.34 2.32 7.31
C VAL A 22 -14.66 2.84 6.76
N TRP A 23 -14.60 3.71 5.75
CA TRP A 23 -15.76 4.29 5.08
C TRP A 23 -16.62 3.20 4.43
N ILE A 24 -16.02 2.34 3.60
CA ILE A 24 -16.74 1.23 2.97
C ILE A 24 -17.36 0.30 4.02
N GLY A 25 -16.61 -0.05 5.07
CA GLY A 25 -17.11 -0.90 6.14
C GLY A 25 -18.29 -0.30 6.90
N LYS A 26 -18.20 0.97 7.30
CA LYS A 26 -19.28 1.63 8.06
C LYS A 26 -20.51 1.89 7.20
N MET A 27 -20.35 2.39 5.99
CA MET A 27 -21.49 2.82 5.15
C MET A 27 -22.23 1.66 4.50
N PHE A 28 -21.53 0.62 4.05
CA PHE A 28 -22.15 -0.47 3.29
C PHE A 28 -22.32 -1.77 4.08
N TYR A 29 -21.59 -1.93 5.19
CA TYR A 29 -21.57 -3.17 5.97
C TYR A 29 -21.84 -2.98 7.46
N ASN A 30 -22.12 -1.75 7.93
CA ASN A 30 -22.31 -1.40 9.34
C ASN A 30 -21.20 -1.92 10.27
N LYS A 31 -19.95 -1.99 9.78
CA LYS A 31 -18.79 -2.53 10.50
C LYS A 31 -17.58 -1.61 10.39
N ASP A 32 -17.02 -1.19 11.53
CA ASP A 32 -15.68 -0.62 11.53
C ASP A 32 -14.65 -1.76 11.45
N ILE A 33 -14.03 -1.92 10.28
CA ILE A 33 -13.07 -3.02 10.02
C ILE A 33 -11.87 -3.02 10.98
N ARG A 34 -11.57 -1.89 11.65
CA ARG A 34 -10.48 -1.80 12.63
C ARG A 34 -10.75 -2.59 13.91
N ASN A 35 -12.02 -2.93 14.17
CA ASN A 35 -12.41 -3.75 15.32
C ASN A 35 -12.37 -5.26 15.01
N TYR A 36 -12.00 -5.65 13.79
CA TYR A 36 -12.04 -7.03 13.33
C TYR A 36 -10.76 -7.44 12.60
N GLY A 37 -10.54 -8.76 12.49
CA GLY A 37 -9.43 -9.32 11.73
C GLY A 37 -8.07 -8.89 12.29
N SER A 38 -7.24 -8.24 11.47
CA SER A 38 -5.93 -7.74 11.92
C SER A 38 -5.98 -6.35 12.57
N GLY A 39 -7.17 -5.76 12.69
CA GLY A 39 -7.38 -4.40 13.21
C GLY A 39 -6.82 -3.26 12.33
N ASN A 40 -6.41 -3.58 11.10
CA ASN A 40 -5.88 -2.60 10.15
C ASN A 40 -7.03 -2.06 9.27
N MET A 41 -6.98 -0.81 8.86
CA MET A 41 -7.99 -0.22 7.97
C MET A 41 -7.74 -0.43 6.47
N GLY A 42 -6.61 -1.03 6.10
CA GLY A 42 -6.24 -1.23 4.70
C GLY A 42 -6.92 -2.42 4.03
N THR A 43 -6.77 -2.45 2.71
CA THR A 43 -7.24 -3.48 1.77
C THR A 43 -7.24 -4.93 2.30
N THR A 44 -6.12 -5.43 2.82
CA THR A 44 -6.01 -6.84 3.24
C THR A 44 -6.98 -7.19 4.37
N ASN A 45 -7.23 -6.27 5.30
CA ASN A 45 -8.20 -6.53 6.36
C ASN A 45 -9.62 -6.40 5.85
N THR A 46 -9.88 -5.49 4.91
CA THR A 46 -11.17 -5.41 4.20
C THR A 46 -11.50 -6.73 3.49
N PHE A 47 -10.55 -7.32 2.77
CA PHE A 47 -10.73 -8.65 2.16
C PHE A 47 -11.13 -9.72 3.18
N ARG A 48 -10.53 -9.68 4.37
CA ARG A 48 -10.78 -10.64 5.45
C ARG A 48 -12.14 -10.43 6.10
N VAL A 49 -12.52 -9.19 6.37
CA VAL A 49 -13.69 -8.85 7.21
C VAL A 49 -14.96 -8.70 6.37
N LEU A 50 -14.84 -8.11 5.19
CA LEU A 50 -15.98 -7.74 4.33
C LEU A 50 -16.03 -8.52 3.01
N GLY A 51 -15.01 -9.34 2.72
CA GLY A 51 -14.96 -10.20 1.55
C GLY A 51 -14.37 -9.56 0.30
N LYS A 52 -14.35 -10.35 -0.80
CA LYS A 52 -13.61 -10.04 -2.03
C LYS A 52 -14.06 -8.74 -2.72
N LYS A 53 -15.38 -8.49 -2.80
CA LYS A 53 -15.93 -7.31 -3.47
C LYS A 53 -15.46 -6.01 -2.79
N ALA A 54 -15.69 -5.88 -1.49
CA ALA A 54 -15.26 -4.72 -0.72
C ALA A 54 -13.72 -4.56 -0.72
N GLY A 55 -12.98 -5.67 -0.60
CA GLY A 55 -11.52 -5.64 -0.65
C GLY A 55 -10.96 -5.08 -1.97
N ILE A 56 -11.55 -5.47 -3.12
CA ILE A 56 -11.16 -4.93 -4.44
C ILE A 56 -11.47 -3.43 -4.52
N VAL A 57 -12.65 -3.00 -4.08
CA VAL A 57 -13.01 -1.57 -4.09
C VAL A 57 -12.02 -0.76 -3.25
N VAL A 58 -11.70 -1.21 -2.04
CA VAL A 58 -10.74 -0.53 -1.16
C VAL A 58 -9.34 -0.52 -1.76
N LEU A 59 -8.90 -1.61 -2.41
CA LEU A 59 -7.63 -1.66 -3.13
C LEU A 59 -7.55 -0.57 -4.20
N LEU A 60 -8.57 -0.50 -5.05
CA LEU A 60 -8.63 0.49 -6.12
C LEU A 60 -8.66 1.91 -5.57
N MET A 61 -9.47 2.19 -4.55
CA MET A 61 -9.49 3.50 -3.89
C MET A 61 -8.14 3.88 -3.27
N ASP A 62 -7.47 2.92 -2.61
CA ASP A 62 -6.17 3.15 -1.99
C ASP A 62 -5.05 3.38 -3.02
N MET A 63 -5.13 2.74 -4.19
CA MET A 63 -4.24 3.01 -5.32
C MET A 63 -4.56 4.38 -5.93
N LEU A 64 -5.84 4.66 -6.19
CA LEU A 64 -6.29 5.89 -6.84
C LEU A 64 -5.88 7.15 -6.08
N LYS A 65 -5.96 7.17 -4.74
CA LYS A 65 -5.49 8.34 -3.98
C LYS A 65 -4.00 8.61 -4.16
N GLY A 66 -3.18 7.55 -4.31
CA GLY A 66 -1.76 7.67 -4.63
C GLY A 66 -1.54 8.19 -6.04
N THR A 67 -2.26 7.62 -7.02
CA THR A 67 -2.22 8.03 -8.43
C THR A 67 -2.64 9.48 -8.62
N ILE A 68 -3.79 9.89 -8.10
CA ILE A 68 -4.29 11.27 -8.19
C ILE A 68 -3.27 12.25 -7.59
N THR A 69 -2.69 11.91 -6.44
CA THR A 69 -1.69 12.76 -5.79
C THR A 69 -0.41 12.88 -6.63
N ALA A 70 0.06 11.77 -7.21
CA ALA A 70 1.23 11.77 -8.07
C ALA A 70 1.00 12.54 -9.39
N CYS A 71 -0.25 12.72 -9.83
CA CYS A 71 -0.59 13.55 -10.99
C CYS A 71 -0.57 15.06 -10.71
N LEU A 72 -0.57 15.49 -9.44
CA LEU A 72 -0.65 16.92 -9.09
C LEU A 72 0.44 17.80 -9.73
N PRO A 73 1.73 17.39 -9.82
CA PRO A 73 2.76 18.19 -10.50
C PRO A 73 2.40 18.55 -11.95
N PHE A 74 1.77 17.63 -12.67
CA PHE A 74 1.32 17.87 -14.04
C PHE A 74 0.12 18.82 -14.09
N ILE A 75 -0.82 18.68 -13.16
CA ILE A 75 -2.03 19.52 -13.07
C ILE A 75 -1.67 20.97 -12.71
N PHE A 76 -0.71 21.16 -11.80
CA PHE A 76 -0.29 22.49 -11.34
C PHE A 76 0.83 23.10 -12.21
N HIS A 77 1.31 22.36 -13.21
CA HIS A 77 2.43 22.71 -14.09
C HIS A 77 3.69 23.09 -13.30
N VAL A 78 4.10 22.24 -12.36
CA VAL A 78 5.28 22.45 -11.51
C VAL A 78 6.30 21.35 -11.78
N ASN A 79 7.55 21.74 -12.05
CA ASN A 79 8.65 20.80 -12.23
C ASN A 79 9.15 20.30 -10.86
N VAL A 80 8.42 19.35 -10.28
CA VAL A 80 8.78 18.65 -9.04
C VAL A 80 8.57 17.16 -9.24
N SER A 81 9.40 16.34 -8.58
CA SER A 81 9.26 14.89 -8.67
C SER A 81 7.89 14.43 -8.16
N VAL A 82 7.19 13.65 -8.98
CA VAL A 82 5.91 13.02 -8.62
C VAL A 82 6.03 12.11 -7.40
N LEU A 83 7.21 11.53 -7.16
CA LEU A 83 7.48 10.70 -6.00
C LEU A 83 7.45 11.52 -4.71
N LEU A 84 8.02 12.73 -4.73
CA LEU A 84 8.04 13.63 -3.57
C LEU A 84 6.63 14.12 -3.21
N ILE A 85 5.82 14.45 -4.21
CA ILE A 85 4.41 14.78 -3.95
C ILE A 85 3.63 13.54 -3.52
N GLY A 86 3.86 12.38 -4.15
CA GLY A 86 3.23 11.11 -3.79
C GLY A 86 3.50 10.65 -2.35
N LEU A 87 4.65 11.01 -1.76
CA LEU A 87 4.95 10.76 -0.34
C LEU A 87 3.89 11.37 0.58
N SER A 88 3.29 12.51 0.23
CA SER A 88 2.23 13.12 1.04
C SER A 88 0.99 12.22 1.15
N ALA A 89 0.58 11.56 0.06
CA ALA A 89 -0.53 10.60 0.09
C ALA A 89 -0.20 9.33 0.87
N ILE A 90 1.05 8.86 0.78
CA ILE A 90 1.53 7.73 1.58
C ILE A 90 1.47 8.09 3.07
N LEU A 91 1.95 9.28 3.45
CA LEU A 91 1.88 9.78 4.82
C LEU A 91 0.43 9.93 5.29
N GLY A 92 -0.45 10.49 4.46
CA GLY A 92 -1.88 10.58 4.74
C GLY A 92 -2.53 9.20 4.93
N HIS A 93 -2.18 8.20 4.13
CA HIS A 93 -2.71 6.85 4.29
C HIS A 93 -2.27 6.22 5.62
N VAL A 94 -1.08 6.53 6.10
CA VAL A 94 -0.50 5.92 7.30
C VAL A 94 -0.90 6.66 8.57
N PHE A 95 -1.04 7.97 8.49
CA PHE A 95 -1.46 8.85 9.57
C PHE A 95 -2.69 9.67 9.11
N PRO A 96 -3.83 9.02 8.82
CA PRO A 96 -5.00 9.67 8.26
C PRO A 96 -5.68 10.55 9.29
N ILE A 97 -5.76 11.85 9.01
CA ILE A 97 -6.45 12.80 9.89
C ILE A 97 -7.93 12.43 10.07
N PHE A 98 -8.59 11.94 9.02
CA PHE A 98 -10.00 11.54 9.04
C PHE A 98 -10.29 10.21 9.76
N ALA A 99 -9.27 9.50 10.23
CA ALA A 99 -9.43 8.26 10.98
C ALA A 99 -8.65 8.25 12.30
N GLY A 100 -8.41 9.43 12.88
CA GLY A 100 -7.74 9.59 14.17
C GLY A 100 -6.29 9.10 14.14
N PHE A 101 -5.60 9.31 13.01
CA PHE A 101 -4.20 8.94 12.76
C PHE A 101 -3.89 7.43 12.88
N ARG A 102 -4.93 6.58 12.87
CA ARG A 102 -4.81 5.11 12.89
C ARG A 102 -4.90 4.55 11.47
N GLY A 103 -3.83 4.69 10.70
CA GLY A 103 -3.79 4.36 9.27
C GLY A 103 -3.36 2.94 8.90
N GLY A 104 -3.22 2.74 7.59
CA GLY A 104 -2.80 1.48 6.99
C GLY A 104 -1.28 1.33 6.88
N LYS A 105 -0.83 0.58 5.87
CA LYS A 105 0.59 0.27 5.63
C LYS A 105 1.14 0.83 4.32
N ALA A 106 0.33 1.62 3.60
CA ALA A 106 0.65 2.32 2.37
C ALA A 106 1.04 1.50 1.12
N VAL A 107 1.06 0.16 1.17
CA VAL A 107 1.44 -0.69 0.02
C VAL A 107 0.69 -0.31 -1.27
N ALA A 108 -0.64 -0.30 -1.24
CA ALA A 108 -1.47 0.02 -2.40
C ALA A 108 -1.31 1.47 -2.86
N THR A 109 -1.20 2.41 -1.91
CA THR A 109 -1.00 3.83 -2.21
C THR A 109 0.35 4.10 -2.87
N SER A 110 1.44 3.46 -2.40
CA SER A 110 2.75 3.54 -3.04
C SER A 110 2.74 2.98 -4.46
N VAL A 111 2.06 1.85 -4.68
CA VAL A 111 1.89 1.27 -6.02
C VAL A 111 1.13 2.22 -6.95
N GLY A 112 0.10 2.92 -6.45
CA GLY A 112 -0.61 3.96 -7.19
C GLY A 112 0.28 5.15 -7.59
N VAL A 113 1.24 5.54 -6.74
CA VAL A 113 2.25 6.56 -7.05
C VAL A 113 3.21 6.06 -8.14
N LEU A 114 3.69 4.81 -8.03
CA LEU A 114 4.60 4.22 -9.02
C LEU A 114 3.98 4.15 -10.42
N LEU A 115 2.67 3.94 -10.52
CA LEU A 115 1.95 3.91 -11.78
C LEU A 115 2.13 5.21 -12.58
N VAL A 116 2.10 6.35 -11.90
CA VAL A 116 2.28 7.67 -12.52
C VAL A 116 3.75 7.97 -12.77
N TYR A 117 4.62 7.58 -11.83
CA TYR A 117 6.06 7.78 -11.97
C TYR A 117 6.63 7.11 -13.21
N ASN A 118 6.38 5.81 -13.37
CA ASN A 118 6.86 5.05 -14.50
C ASN A 118 6.03 3.75 -14.66
N PRO A 119 5.20 3.64 -15.72
CA PRO A 119 4.36 2.46 -15.94
C PRO A 119 5.14 1.14 -16.08
N LEU A 120 6.35 1.17 -16.63
CA LEU A 120 7.20 -0.03 -16.72
C LEU A 120 7.66 -0.46 -15.32
N PHE A 121 8.15 0.48 -14.51
CA PHE A 121 8.59 0.20 -13.15
C PHE A 121 7.42 -0.28 -12.26
N PHE A 122 6.23 0.31 -12.43
CA PHE A 122 4.99 -0.19 -11.82
C PHE A 122 4.72 -1.64 -12.21
N THR A 123 4.84 -1.98 -13.50
CA THR A 123 4.55 -3.34 -13.99
C THR A 123 5.50 -4.36 -13.37
N ILE A 124 6.79 -4.01 -13.24
CA ILE A 124 7.79 -4.83 -12.55
C ILE A 124 7.41 -5.03 -11.08
N ALA A 125 7.12 -3.95 -10.36
CA ALA A 125 6.71 -4.01 -8.95
C ALA A 125 5.45 -4.85 -8.74
N TRP A 126 4.46 -4.69 -9.62
CA TRP A 126 3.20 -5.44 -9.60
C TRP A 126 3.44 -6.93 -9.88
N ALA A 127 4.26 -7.27 -10.87
CA ALA A 127 4.62 -8.65 -11.17
C ALA A 127 5.30 -9.33 -9.98
N ILE A 128 6.29 -8.67 -9.36
CA ILE A 128 6.96 -9.19 -8.16
C ILE A 128 5.96 -9.44 -7.05
N PHE A 129 5.04 -8.50 -6.80
CA PHE A 129 4.02 -8.65 -5.77
C PHE A 129 3.10 -9.84 -6.05
N ILE A 130 2.57 -9.97 -7.27
CA ILE A 130 1.66 -11.06 -7.64
C ILE A 130 2.36 -12.43 -7.61
N ILE A 131 3.58 -12.54 -8.14
CA ILE A 131 4.37 -13.78 -8.10
C ILE A 131 4.62 -14.18 -6.64
N THR A 132 5.10 -13.24 -5.82
CA THR A 132 5.38 -13.51 -4.40
C THR A 132 4.10 -13.88 -3.65
N LEU A 133 2.98 -13.21 -3.93
CA LEU A 133 1.68 -13.53 -3.35
C LEU A 133 1.19 -14.91 -3.78
N TYR A 134 1.39 -15.29 -5.04
CA TYR A 134 1.02 -16.61 -5.54
C TYR A 134 1.84 -17.73 -4.88
N ILE A 135 3.14 -17.52 -4.67
CA ILE A 135 4.01 -18.49 -4.03
C ILE A 135 3.70 -18.60 -2.54
N SER A 136 3.69 -17.48 -1.82
CA SER A 136 3.59 -17.43 -0.35
C SER A 136 2.15 -17.51 0.17
N SER A 137 1.17 -17.13 -0.64
CA SER A 137 -0.21 -16.87 -0.21
C SER A 137 -0.34 -15.82 0.90
N MET A 138 0.69 -15.02 1.18
CA MET A 138 0.72 -14.03 2.26
C MET A 138 0.97 -12.63 1.69
N VAL A 139 -0.01 -11.74 1.84
CA VAL A 139 0.12 -10.34 1.37
C VAL A 139 1.27 -9.61 2.07
N SER A 140 1.52 -9.90 3.35
CA SER A 140 2.63 -9.31 4.11
C SER A 140 4.00 -9.68 3.51
N VAL A 141 4.21 -10.95 3.16
CA VAL A 141 5.45 -11.40 2.51
C VAL A 141 5.59 -10.77 1.13
N ALA A 142 4.52 -10.77 0.32
CA ALA A 142 4.50 -10.13 -0.99
C ALA A 142 4.84 -8.64 -0.93
N SER A 143 4.30 -7.91 0.05
CA SER A 143 4.62 -6.50 0.27
C SER A 143 6.07 -6.29 0.68
N MET A 144 6.56 -7.00 1.71
CA MET A 144 7.92 -6.80 2.20
C MET A 144 8.97 -7.15 1.13
N LEU A 145 8.85 -8.30 0.47
CA LEU A 145 9.75 -8.67 -0.62
C LEU A 145 9.61 -7.76 -1.84
N GLY A 146 8.39 -7.34 -2.18
CA GLY A 146 8.14 -6.40 -3.26
C GLY A 146 8.90 -5.08 -3.07
N PHE A 147 8.78 -4.46 -1.89
CA PHE A 147 9.50 -3.21 -1.59
C PHE A 147 11.02 -3.40 -1.57
N THR A 148 11.52 -4.50 -1.01
CA THR A 148 12.96 -4.81 -1.03
C THR A 148 13.49 -4.94 -2.45
N LEU A 149 12.85 -5.75 -3.30
CA LEU A 149 13.29 -5.96 -4.68
C LEU A 149 13.16 -4.69 -5.52
N VAL A 150 12.07 -3.93 -5.35
CA VAL A 150 11.89 -2.63 -6.00
C VAL A 150 13.00 -1.65 -5.63
N SER A 151 13.44 -1.63 -4.36
CA SER A 151 14.56 -0.80 -3.93
C SER A 151 15.88 -1.22 -4.59
N ILE A 152 16.14 -2.52 -4.68
CA ILE A 152 17.34 -3.02 -5.37
C ILE A 152 17.29 -2.64 -6.86
N ILE A 153 16.16 -2.85 -7.53
CA ILE A 153 15.99 -2.54 -8.95
C ILE A 153 16.13 -1.03 -9.21
N SER A 154 15.67 -0.17 -8.28
CA SER A 154 15.79 1.29 -8.43
C SER A 154 17.23 1.79 -8.55
N LEU A 155 18.22 1.05 -8.01
CA LEU A 155 19.65 1.38 -8.15
C LEU A 155 20.11 1.39 -9.61
N PHE A 156 19.41 0.65 -10.48
CA PHE A 156 19.73 0.54 -11.91
C PHE A 156 18.92 1.50 -12.79
N PHE A 157 18.03 2.30 -12.21
CA PHE A 157 17.16 3.25 -12.95
C PHE A 157 17.77 4.65 -13.11
N ASN A 158 18.98 4.89 -12.60
CA ASN A 158 19.69 6.18 -12.63
C ASN A 158 18.89 7.38 -12.06
N ASP A 159 17.84 7.12 -11.27
CA ASP A 159 17.06 8.12 -10.56
C ASP A 159 17.33 8.02 -9.05
N ARG A 160 18.07 9.01 -8.55
CA ARG A 160 18.44 9.09 -7.12
C ARG A 160 17.22 9.31 -6.22
N VAL A 161 16.22 10.07 -6.69
CA VAL A 161 15.01 10.34 -5.90
C VAL A 161 14.21 9.05 -5.76
N LEU A 162 14.04 8.30 -6.84
CA LEU A 162 13.42 6.96 -6.79
C LEU A 162 14.13 6.06 -5.79
N THR A 163 15.47 5.97 -5.89
CA THR A 163 16.27 5.10 -5.02
C THR A 163 16.09 5.45 -3.54
N ILE A 164 16.23 6.73 -3.19
CA ILE A 164 16.08 7.21 -1.81
C ILE A 164 14.66 6.93 -1.30
N VAL A 165 13.64 7.27 -2.08
CA VAL A 165 12.24 7.06 -1.71
C VAL A 165 11.95 5.56 -1.52
N ALA A 166 12.44 4.69 -2.41
CA ALA A 166 12.23 3.25 -2.33
C ALA A 166 12.87 2.66 -1.06
N ILE A 167 14.11 3.04 -0.73
CA ILE A 167 14.80 2.59 0.49
C ILE A 167 14.04 3.04 1.74
N VAL A 168 13.68 4.33 1.81
CA VAL A 168 12.93 4.88 2.96
C VAL A 168 11.58 4.17 3.13
N LEU A 169 10.84 3.99 2.04
CA LEU A 169 9.56 3.29 2.09
C LEU A 169 9.72 1.81 2.44
N THR A 170 10.80 1.16 2.04
CA THR A 170 11.09 -0.23 2.42
C THR A 170 11.29 -0.34 3.93
N ILE A 171 12.15 0.48 4.52
CA ILE A 171 12.36 0.52 5.97
C ILE A 171 11.02 0.75 6.69
N PHE A 172 10.25 1.72 6.20
CA PHE A 172 8.96 2.05 6.75
C PHE A 172 7.94 0.89 6.65
N VAL A 173 7.88 0.22 5.51
CA VAL A 173 7.00 -0.95 5.30
C VAL A 173 7.36 -2.06 6.27
N PHE A 174 8.64 -2.36 6.48
CA PHE A 174 9.07 -3.35 7.48
C PHE A 174 8.64 -2.96 8.89
N ALA A 175 8.83 -1.70 9.29
CA ALA A 175 8.37 -1.20 10.60
C ALA A 175 6.86 -1.38 10.77
N ARG A 176 6.06 -1.08 9.74
CA ARG A 176 4.60 -1.27 9.75
C ARG A 176 4.15 -2.73 9.66
N HIS A 177 5.05 -3.65 9.32
CA HIS A 177 4.81 -5.08 9.24
C HIS A 177 5.34 -5.87 10.44
N TRP A 178 5.83 -5.23 11.51
CA TRP A 178 6.42 -5.95 12.65
C TRP A 178 5.50 -7.05 13.23
N LYS A 179 4.20 -6.76 13.44
CA LYS A 179 3.21 -7.76 13.90
C LYS A 179 2.99 -8.89 12.90
N ASN A 180 3.17 -8.63 11.60
CA ASN A 180 3.08 -9.66 10.57
C ASN A 180 4.33 -10.54 10.59
N ILE A 181 5.50 -9.96 10.79
CA ILE A 181 6.76 -10.69 10.93
C ILE A 181 6.67 -11.64 12.13
N GLU A 182 6.13 -11.17 13.27
CA GLU A 182 5.88 -11.99 14.44
C GLU A 182 4.93 -13.16 14.13
N ARG A 183 3.79 -12.90 13.47
CA ARG A 183 2.88 -13.96 13.04
C ARG A 183 3.49 -14.92 12.02
N ILE A 184 4.38 -14.46 11.14
CA ILE A 184 5.09 -15.33 10.19
C ILE A 184 6.02 -16.27 10.95
N LYS A 185 6.81 -15.75 11.89
CA LYS A 185 7.69 -16.56 12.76
C LYS A 185 6.91 -17.61 13.55
N ASN A 186 5.75 -17.24 14.05
CA ASN A 186 4.88 -18.13 14.82
C ASN A 186 4.00 -19.04 13.94
N GLY A 187 4.11 -18.97 12.61
CA GLY A 187 3.28 -19.74 11.69
C GLY A 187 1.79 -19.36 11.69
N THR A 188 1.39 -18.27 12.33
CA THR A 188 0.00 -17.82 12.47
C THR A 188 -0.38 -16.71 11.48
N GLU A 189 0.53 -16.32 10.58
CA GLU A 189 0.22 -15.30 9.58
C GLU A 189 -0.89 -15.77 8.64
N ASN A 190 -1.80 -14.83 8.38
CA ASN A 190 -2.96 -15.07 7.55
C ASN A 190 -2.57 -15.28 6.09
N MET A 191 -3.15 -16.31 5.49
CA MET A 191 -3.04 -16.56 4.06
C MET A 191 -4.32 -16.12 3.34
N VAL A 192 -4.17 -15.60 2.13
CA VAL A 192 -5.30 -15.48 1.21
C VAL A 192 -5.67 -16.88 0.69
N PRO A 193 -6.96 -17.17 0.42
CA PRO A 193 -7.40 -18.46 -0.12
C PRO A 193 -7.06 -18.59 -1.61
N PHE A 194 -5.78 -18.44 -1.93
CA PHE A 194 -5.20 -18.36 -3.27
C PHE A 194 -3.71 -18.70 -3.21
N GLY A 195 -3.17 -19.34 -4.25
CA GLY A 195 -1.73 -19.59 -4.39
C GLY A 195 -1.24 -20.94 -3.81
N LEU A 196 0.05 -21.20 -4.01
CA LEU A 196 0.73 -22.46 -3.66
C LEU A 196 0.85 -22.65 -2.15
N GLY A 197 1.20 -21.59 -1.41
CA GLY A 197 1.35 -21.63 0.05
C GLY A 197 0.08 -22.08 0.76
N TYR A 198 -1.07 -21.54 0.36
CA TYR A 198 -2.37 -21.90 0.89
C TYR A 198 -2.72 -23.37 0.61
N ARG A 199 -2.52 -23.84 -0.63
CA ARG A 199 -2.76 -25.24 -1.01
C ARG A 199 -1.87 -26.19 -0.21
N ARG A 200 -0.60 -25.84 0.01
CA ARG A 200 0.33 -26.65 0.81
C ARG A 200 -0.10 -26.71 2.28
N ARG A 201 -0.50 -25.59 2.88
CA ARG A 201 -0.98 -25.56 4.27
C ARG A 201 -2.21 -26.45 4.45
N GLN A 202 -3.17 -26.41 3.52
CA GLN A 202 -4.36 -27.26 3.59
C GLN A 202 -4.04 -28.77 3.52
N LYS A 203 -3.06 -29.17 2.71
CA LYS A 203 -2.63 -30.58 2.62
C LYS A 203 -2.03 -31.09 3.92
N ASN A 204 -1.32 -30.23 4.66
CA ASN A 204 -0.67 -30.61 5.92
C ASN A 204 -1.62 -30.62 7.13
N THR A 205 -2.82 -30.05 7.00
CA THR A 205 -3.86 -30.02 8.04
C THR A 205 -4.95 -31.09 7.86
N LYS A 206 -4.87 -31.88 6.79
CA LYS A 206 -5.68 -33.08 6.57
C LYS A 206 -4.85 -34.30 6.93
#